data_AF-A0A7X7DX05-F1
#
_entry.id   AF-A0A7X7DX05-F1
#
_cell.length_a   1.000
_cell.length_b   1.000
_cell.length_c   1.000
_cell.angle_alpha   90.00
_cell.angle_beta   90.00
_cell.angle_gamma   90.00
#
_symmetry.space_group_name_H-M   'P 1'
#
loop_
_entity.id
_entity.type
_entity.pdbx_description
1 polymer ?
#
loop_
_entity_poly.entity_id
_entity_poly.type
_entity_poly.pdbx_seq_one_letter_code
_entity_poly.pdbx_strand_id
1 'polypeptide(L)'
;LFFIIGVICTPYLLSGVFYGFHPDILIIPETGLILYAFTKRKYLSFITGMLLIFLTKEVFILIPVIFSIIALIEKREWKWSVIPFLSSVGYALLYWYLISPTLRIGNSHVFQNLLPQSAGGILQHMVSPGILIFIVNSLLLYLPLQTISLRYSIFPVAYILFYSIFPDNSFRDPWRHYVLIIGTVSLFPIIIADISRIKKLTIPVFLIMVYAYFQWVPIAEFQNRRSDEIHKVRSLISSIPTNKSVVAHGPFMAFVAGRTLIANWIYRPKTWSEYDYLLFDRSFLPEWWQERENLNKTIDSLTISDQWNVISSVKSTILLQNLKNFK
;
A
#
# COMPACT_ATOMS: atom_id res chain seq x y z
N LEU A 1 -20.49 -7.57 19.18
CA LEU A 1 -20.73 -8.54 18.09
C LEU A 1 -20.75 -7.87 16.73
N PHE A 2 -21.70 -6.98 16.42
CA PHE A 2 -21.78 -6.25 15.14
C PHE A 2 -20.49 -5.54 14.72
N PHE A 3 -19.79 -4.92 15.66
CA PHE A 3 -18.50 -4.25 15.40
C PHE A 3 -17.37 -5.23 15.09
N ILE A 4 -17.29 -6.36 15.80
CA ILE A 4 -16.29 -7.43 15.57
C ILE A 4 -16.54 -8.10 14.23
N ILE A 5 -17.81 -8.39 13.91
CA ILE A 5 -18.25 -8.88 12.60
C ILE A 5 -17.94 -7.83 11.53
N GLY A 6 -18.17 -6.55 11.80
CA GLY A 6 -17.76 -5.46 10.91
C GLY A 6 -16.26 -5.49 10.62
N VAL A 7 -15.39 -5.57 11.64
CA VAL A 7 -13.94 -5.64 11.44
C VAL A 7 -13.55 -6.86 10.63
N ILE A 8 -13.94 -8.05 11.08
CA ILE A 8 -13.54 -9.34 10.51
C ILE A 8 -14.11 -9.51 9.10
N CYS A 9 -15.36 -9.08 8.89
CA CYS A 9 -16.01 -9.10 7.59
C CYS A 9 -15.76 -7.82 6.78
N THR A 10 -14.72 -7.05 7.10
CA THR A 10 -14.33 -5.99 6.18
C THR A 10 -13.95 -6.63 4.85
N PRO A 11 -14.50 -6.12 3.73
CA PRO A 11 -14.21 -6.66 2.40
C PRO A 11 -12.72 -6.82 2.14
N TYR A 12 -11.90 -5.94 2.73
CA TYR A 12 -10.45 -6.04 2.67
C TYR A 12 -9.84 -7.19 3.47
N LEU A 13 -10.21 -7.40 4.74
CA LEU A 13 -9.71 -8.54 5.53
C LEU A 13 -10.11 -9.85 4.87
N LEU A 14 -11.36 -9.93 4.41
CA LEU A 14 -11.82 -11.07 3.64
C LEU A 14 -11.00 -11.19 2.34
N SER A 15 -10.67 -10.09 1.67
CA SER A 15 -9.96 -10.19 0.41
C SER A 15 -8.49 -10.59 0.45
N GLY A 16 -7.71 -10.05 1.38
CA GLY A 16 -6.34 -10.49 1.51
C GLY A 16 -6.31 -11.91 2.03
N VAL A 17 -7.31 -12.36 2.80
CA VAL A 17 -7.43 -13.78 3.20
C VAL A 17 -7.84 -14.67 2.02
N PHE A 18 -8.83 -14.27 1.20
CA PHE A 18 -9.47 -15.14 0.22
C PHE A 18 -8.94 -15.02 -1.22
N TYR A 19 -8.35 -13.89 -1.62
CA TYR A 19 -8.08 -13.59 -3.03
C TYR A 19 -6.63 -13.18 -3.35
N GLY A 20 -5.77 -13.15 -2.34
CA GLY A 20 -4.34 -12.92 -2.50
C GLY A 20 -3.77 -12.37 -1.21
N PHE A 21 -3.07 -13.22 -0.45
CA PHE A 21 -2.50 -12.88 0.85
C PHE A 21 -1.72 -11.57 0.79
N HIS A 22 -2.30 -10.53 1.39
CA HIS A 22 -1.65 -9.24 1.56
C HIS A 22 -1.23 -9.10 3.03
N PRO A 23 0.08 -8.93 3.33
CA PRO A 23 0.59 -8.95 4.69
C PRO A 23 0.03 -7.83 5.58
N ASP A 24 -0.58 -6.79 5.00
CA ASP A 24 -1.28 -5.73 5.74
C ASP A 24 -2.49 -6.23 6.54
N ILE A 25 -2.92 -7.47 6.37
CA ILE A 25 -3.92 -8.08 7.24
C ILE A 25 -3.35 -8.44 8.61
N LEU A 26 -2.09 -8.86 8.67
CA LEU A 26 -1.44 -9.29 9.91
C LEU A 26 -1.19 -8.12 10.87
N ILE A 27 -1.03 -6.90 10.34
CA ILE A 27 -0.75 -5.71 11.15
C ILE A 27 -1.87 -5.34 12.10
N ILE A 28 -3.10 -5.73 11.76
CA ILE A 28 -4.31 -5.34 12.47
C ILE A 28 -4.32 -5.95 13.89
N PRO A 29 -4.28 -7.28 14.07
CA PRO A 29 -4.17 -7.88 15.40
C PRO A 29 -2.87 -7.50 16.13
N GLU A 30 -1.75 -7.37 15.42
CA GLU A 30 -0.45 -7.01 15.99
C GLU A 30 -0.46 -5.61 16.61
N THR A 31 -0.93 -4.61 15.88
CA THR A 31 -1.07 -3.22 16.37
C THR A 31 -2.00 -3.17 17.57
N GLY A 32 -3.05 -3.99 17.57
CA GLY A 32 -3.94 -4.13 18.71
C GLY A 32 -3.22 -4.65 19.96
N LEU A 33 -2.47 -5.73 19.85
CA LEU A 33 -1.70 -6.30 20.97
C LEU A 33 -0.65 -5.32 21.51
N ILE A 34 0.02 -4.59 20.62
CA ILE A 34 0.99 -3.55 21.00
C ILE A 34 0.31 -2.41 21.73
N LEU A 35 -0.83 -1.93 21.23
CA LEU A 35 -1.60 -0.92 21.92
C LEU A 35 -2.05 -1.39 23.31
N TYR A 36 -2.51 -2.63 23.44
CA TYR A 36 -2.88 -3.21 24.73
C TYR A 36 -1.68 -3.22 25.67
N ALA A 37 -0.53 -3.71 25.22
CA ALA A 37 0.70 -3.72 26.00
C ALA A 37 1.14 -2.31 26.40
N PHE A 38 1.05 -1.35 25.47
CA PHE A 38 1.33 0.06 25.71
C PHE A 38 0.40 0.65 26.77
N THR A 39 -0.92 0.48 26.63
CA THR A 39 -1.91 1.00 27.59
C THR A 39 -1.77 0.36 28.97
N LYS A 40 -1.48 -0.94 29.05
CA LYS A 40 -1.23 -1.67 30.30
C LYS A 40 0.19 -1.55 30.85
N ARG A 41 1.05 -0.73 30.23
CA ARG A 41 2.45 -0.52 30.62
C ARG A 41 3.29 -1.81 30.67
N LYS A 42 2.95 -2.81 29.86
CA LYS A 42 3.70 -4.07 29.71
C LYS A 42 4.82 -3.89 28.69
N TYR A 43 5.96 -3.33 29.13
CA TYR A 43 7.05 -2.92 28.24
C TYR A 43 7.61 -4.06 27.38
N LEU A 44 7.87 -5.23 27.97
CA LEU A 44 8.41 -6.37 27.24
C LEU A 44 7.48 -6.82 26.11
N SER A 45 6.19 -6.99 26.42
CA SER A 45 5.17 -7.36 25.42
C SER A 45 5.03 -6.31 24.31
N PHE A 46 5.20 -5.04 24.65
CA PHE A 46 5.18 -3.94 23.69
C PHE A 46 6.36 -4.02 22.72
N ILE A 47 7.59 -4.23 23.22
CA ILE A 47 8.77 -4.40 22.38
C ILE A 47 8.70 -5.67 21.53
N THR A 48 8.25 -6.79 22.08
CA THR A 48 8.05 -8.03 21.31
C THR A 48 7.06 -7.82 20.17
N GLY A 49 5.95 -7.14 20.43
CA GLY A 49 4.98 -6.82 19.38
C GLY A 49 5.57 -5.92 18.29
N MET A 50 6.38 -4.91 18.66
CA MET A 50 7.08 -4.09 17.67
C MET A 50 8.03 -4.89 16.78
N LEU A 51 8.75 -5.87 17.34
CA LEU A 51 9.62 -6.75 16.56
C LEU A 51 8.83 -7.57 15.55
N LEU A 52 7.66 -8.10 15.95
CA LEU A 52 6.76 -8.80 15.03
C LEU A 52 6.32 -7.89 13.88
N ILE A 53 5.95 -6.64 14.18
CA ILE A 53 5.59 -5.66 13.16
C ILE A 53 6.68 -5.44 12.12
N PHE A 54 7.95 -5.35 12.55
CA PHE A 54 9.06 -5.18 11.61
C PHE A 54 9.22 -6.37 10.67
N LEU A 55 8.87 -7.58 11.11
CA LEU A 55 8.93 -8.78 10.27
C LEU A 55 7.78 -8.84 9.24
N THR A 56 6.70 -8.08 9.44
CA THR A 56 5.51 -8.14 8.58
C THR A 56 5.68 -7.33 7.29
N LYS A 57 6.02 -6.03 7.39
CA LYS A 57 6.19 -5.15 6.21
C LYS A 57 6.96 -3.88 6.55
N GLU A 58 7.73 -3.37 5.59
CA GLU A 58 8.58 -2.18 5.75
C GLU A 58 7.80 -0.90 6.09
N VAL A 59 6.60 -0.74 5.55
CA VAL A 59 5.75 0.45 5.78
C VAL A 59 5.23 0.56 7.22
N PHE A 60 5.33 -0.50 8.02
CA PHE A 60 4.88 -0.50 9.41
C PHE A 60 5.91 0.07 10.40
N ILE A 61 7.06 0.50 9.90
CA ILE A 61 8.04 1.28 10.64
C ILE A 61 7.47 2.56 11.28
N LEU A 62 6.36 3.08 10.77
CA LEU A 62 5.69 4.25 11.31
C LEU A 62 4.97 3.96 12.63
N ILE A 63 4.54 2.72 12.90
CA ILE A 63 3.80 2.39 14.13
C ILE A 63 4.64 2.66 15.39
N PRO A 64 5.90 2.18 15.50
CA PRO A 64 6.73 2.52 16.66
C PRO A 64 7.06 4.01 16.77
N VAL A 65 7.19 4.74 15.65
CA VAL A 65 7.35 6.21 15.66
C VAL A 65 6.12 6.88 16.26
N ILE A 66 4.92 6.46 15.87
CA ILE A 66 3.66 6.98 16.42
C ILE A 66 3.56 6.70 17.91
N PHE A 67 3.88 5.48 18.36
CA PHE A 67 3.92 5.16 19.78
C PHE A 67 4.96 5.98 20.56
N SER A 68 6.07 6.35 19.91
CA SER A 68 7.08 7.22 20.50
C SER A 68 6.51 8.62 20.78
N ILE A 69 5.80 9.18 19.81
CA ILE A 69 5.13 10.48 19.93
C ILE A 69 4.07 10.42 21.04
N ILE A 70 3.26 9.35 21.07
CA ILE A 70 2.25 9.18 22.12
C ILE A 70 2.90 9.05 23.50
N ALA A 71 4.01 8.31 23.63
CA ALA A 71 4.75 8.19 24.89
C ALA A 71 5.29 9.54 25.39
N LEU A 72 5.75 10.41 24.48
CA LEU A 72 6.15 11.78 24.81
C LEU A 72 4.96 12.62 25.28
N ILE A 73 3.83 12.57 24.57
CA ILE A 73 2.59 13.28 24.95
C ILE A 73 2.10 12.81 26.33
N GLU A 74 2.17 11.50 26.60
CA GLU A 74 1.78 10.91 27.89
C GLU A 74 2.85 11.04 28.98
N LYS A 75 3.98 11.71 28.71
CA LYS A 75 5.11 11.87 29.65
C LYS A 75 5.55 10.55 30.28
N ARG A 76 5.62 9.48 29.49
CA ARG A 76 6.11 8.17 29.93
C ARG A 76 7.61 8.20 30.15
N GLU A 77 8.12 7.18 30.84
CA GLU A 77 9.56 6.97 30.96
C GLU A 77 10.21 6.94 29.57
N TRP A 78 11.43 7.48 29.46
CA TRP A 78 12.17 7.66 28.20
C TRP A 78 12.21 6.39 27.33
N LYS A 79 12.26 5.19 27.94
CA LYS A 79 12.30 3.91 27.22
C LYS A 79 11.07 3.65 26.35
N TRP A 80 9.93 4.27 26.66
CA TRP A 80 8.70 4.16 25.87
C TRP A 80 8.69 5.06 24.64
N SER A 81 9.55 6.08 24.60
CA SER A 81 9.68 7.01 23.46
C SER A 81 10.94 6.75 22.64
N VAL A 82 12.09 6.65 23.31
CA VAL A 82 13.39 6.57 22.64
C VAL A 82 13.59 5.23 21.96
N ILE A 83 13.29 4.11 22.63
CA ILE A 83 13.57 2.78 22.09
C ILE A 83 12.71 2.48 20.85
N PRO A 84 11.39 2.73 20.83
CA PRO A 84 10.60 2.53 19.62
C PRO A 84 11.05 3.40 18.45
N PHE A 85 11.41 4.66 18.72
CA PHE A 85 11.95 5.56 17.71
C PHE A 85 13.27 5.05 17.12
N LEU A 86 14.24 4.72 17.98
CA LEU A 86 15.54 4.22 17.55
C LEU A 86 15.42 2.87 16.82
N SER A 87 14.54 1.98 17.28
CA SER A 87 14.27 0.72 16.60
C SER A 87 13.67 0.93 15.21
N SER A 88 12.76 1.90 15.05
CA SER A 88 12.26 2.29 13.74
C SER A 88 13.39 2.82 12.85
N VAL A 89 14.17 3.80 13.31
CA VAL A 89 15.29 4.34 12.52
C VAL A 89 16.28 3.23 12.14
N GLY A 90 16.67 2.39 13.11
CA GLY A 90 17.56 1.26 12.89
C GLY A 90 17.00 0.27 11.87
N TYR A 91 15.71 -0.06 11.96
CA TYR A 91 15.05 -0.94 10.99
C TYR A 91 14.95 -0.32 9.60
N ALA A 92 14.68 0.99 9.48
CA ALA A 92 14.71 1.69 8.20
C ALA A 92 16.09 1.57 7.56
N LEU A 93 17.13 1.87 8.33
CA LEU A 93 18.50 1.80 7.83
C LEU A 93 18.85 0.36 7.41
N LEU A 94 18.54 -0.62 8.25
CA LEU A 94 18.75 -2.03 7.96
C LEU A 94 18.00 -2.46 6.70
N TYR A 95 16.73 -2.10 6.58
CA TYR A 95 15.90 -2.45 5.43
C TYR A 95 16.41 -1.80 4.15
N TRP A 96 16.65 -0.49 4.16
CA TRP A 96 17.01 0.26 2.96
C TRP A 96 18.44 0.06 2.49
N TYR A 97 19.39 -0.13 3.41
CA TYR A 97 20.82 -0.23 3.07
C TYR A 97 21.37 -1.66 3.11
N LEU A 98 20.72 -2.60 3.81
CA LEU A 98 21.20 -3.99 3.89
C LEU A 98 20.23 -4.98 3.24
N ILE A 99 18.99 -5.07 3.74
CA ILE A 99 18.03 -6.11 3.30
C ILE A 99 17.57 -5.86 1.86
N SER A 100 17.05 -4.66 1.55
CA SER A 100 16.51 -4.34 0.22
C SER A 100 17.58 -4.49 -0.87
N PRO A 101 18.82 -3.97 -0.74
CA PRO A 101 19.86 -4.18 -1.75
C PRO A 101 20.25 -5.65 -1.91
N THR A 102 20.32 -6.42 -0.82
CA THR A 102 20.72 -7.84 -0.87
C THR A 102 19.63 -8.74 -1.47
N LEU A 103 18.36 -8.40 -1.28
CA LEU A 103 17.22 -9.18 -1.78
C LEU A 103 16.71 -8.73 -3.17
N ARG A 104 17.22 -7.60 -3.70
CA ARG A 104 16.86 -7.14 -5.05
C ARG A 104 17.51 -8.04 -6.11
N ILE A 105 16.76 -9.04 -6.57
CA ILE A 105 17.03 -9.68 -7.86
C ILE A 105 16.49 -8.73 -8.94
N GLY A 106 17.40 -7.99 -9.59
CA GLY A 106 17.08 -6.95 -10.57
C GLY A 106 16.90 -5.55 -9.97
N ASN A 107 17.01 -4.54 -10.84
CA ASN A 107 17.00 -3.11 -10.46
C ASN A 107 15.58 -2.59 -10.18
N SER A 108 14.92 -3.09 -9.13
CA SER A 108 13.64 -2.52 -8.69
C SER A 108 13.87 -1.18 -7.97
N HIS A 109 13.97 -0.09 -8.73
CA HIS A 109 14.23 1.27 -8.23
C HIS A 109 13.00 1.98 -7.61
N VAL A 110 11.95 1.22 -7.27
CA VAL A 110 10.61 1.75 -7.01
C VAL A 110 10.59 2.86 -5.96
N PHE A 111 11.46 2.88 -4.95
CA PHE A 111 11.42 3.96 -3.95
C PHE A 111 12.49 5.05 -4.12
N GLN A 112 13.65 4.74 -4.69
CA GLN A 112 14.72 5.73 -4.86
C GLN A 112 14.38 6.79 -5.92
N ASN A 113 13.67 6.41 -6.97
CA ASN A 113 13.29 7.32 -8.05
C ASN A 113 11.95 8.03 -7.80
N LEU A 114 11.25 7.65 -6.73
CA LEU A 114 9.94 8.21 -6.38
C LEU A 114 10.01 9.26 -5.28
N LEU A 115 11.12 9.46 -4.56
CA LEU A 115 11.18 10.60 -3.64
C LEU A 115 11.61 11.88 -4.40
N PRO A 116 11.04 13.05 -4.06
CA PRO A 116 11.58 14.32 -4.54
C PRO A 116 13.07 14.42 -4.17
N GLN A 117 13.90 14.89 -5.11
CA GLN A 117 15.37 14.84 -5.01
C GLN A 117 15.96 15.75 -3.91
N SER A 118 15.13 16.55 -3.23
CA SER A 118 15.55 17.45 -2.17
C SER A 118 14.45 17.65 -1.14
N ALA A 119 14.83 18.01 0.09
CA ALA A 119 13.89 18.38 1.15
C ALA A 119 12.97 19.55 0.74
N GLY A 120 13.49 20.52 -0.02
CA GLY A 120 12.70 21.60 -0.60
C GLY A 120 11.66 21.10 -1.60
N GLY A 121 12.01 20.11 -2.42
CA GLY A 121 11.08 19.44 -3.34
C GLY A 121 9.96 18.68 -2.62
N ILE A 122 10.26 18.05 -1.48
CA ILE A 122 9.23 17.41 -0.63
C ILE A 122 8.24 18.45 -0.11
N LEU A 123 8.74 19.56 0.43
CA LEU A 123 7.87 20.61 0.97
C LEU A 123 6.98 21.24 -0.12
N GLN A 124 7.57 21.57 -1.28
CA GLN A 124 6.82 22.10 -2.43
C GLN A 124 5.75 21.12 -2.91
N HIS A 125 6.05 19.83 -2.94
CA HIS A 125 5.09 18.79 -3.29
C HIS A 125 3.95 18.70 -2.28
N MET A 126 4.25 18.72 -0.98
CA MET A 126 3.26 18.62 0.09
C MET A 126 2.28 19.80 0.13
N VAL A 127 2.70 20.99 -0.30
CA VAL A 127 1.82 22.17 -0.40
C VAL A 127 1.12 22.31 -1.75
N SER A 128 1.32 21.37 -2.67
CA SER A 128 0.63 21.41 -3.96
C SER A 128 -0.89 21.22 -3.77
N PRO A 129 -1.74 21.89 -4.56
CA PRO A 129 -3.20 21.83 -4.38
C PRO A 129 -3.76 20.41 -4.38
N GLY A 130 -3.25 19.55 -5.27
CA GLY A 130 -3.70 18.14 -5.34
C GLY A 130 -3.34 17.34 -4.08
N ILE A 131 -2.17 17.59 -3.48
CA ILE A 131 -1.75 16.92 -2.24
C ILE A 131 -2.53 17.48 -1.05
N LEU A 132 -2.76 18.79 -0.98
CA LEU A 132 -3.58 19.38 0.07
C LEU A 132 -5.01 18.85 0.03
N ILE A 133 -5.63 18.74 -1.16
CA ILE A 133 -6.96 18.13 -1.34
C ILE A 133 -6.95 16.68 -0.85
N PHE A 134 -5.93 15.89 -1.23
CA PHE A 134 -5.79 14.52 -0.76
C PHE A 134 -5.68 14.45 0.77
N ILE A 135 -4.82 15.25 1.39
CA ILE A 135 -4.63 15.28 2.85
C ILE A 135 -5.93 15.66 3.54
N VAL A 136 -6.60 16.73 3.09
CA VAL A 136 -7.86 17.19 3.69
C VAL A 136 -8.95 16.12 3.55
N ASN A 137 -9.18 15.58 2.35
CA ASN A 137 -10.19 14.55 2.13
C ASN A 137 -9.91 13.30 2.95
N SER A 138 -8.64 12.91 3.06
CA SER A 138 -8.21 11.81 3.92
C SER A 138 -8.52 12.12 5.38
N LEU A 139 -8.09 13.28 5.90
CA LEU A 139 -8.34 13.69 7.29
C LEU A 139 -9.82 13.77 7.65
N LEU A 140 -10.69 14.18 6.72
CA LEU A 140 -12.14 14.23 6.93
C LEU A 140 -12.72 12.83 7.26
N LEU A 141 -12.21 11.78 6.62
CA LEU A 141 -12.60 10.40 6.88
C LEU A 141 -12.21 9.94 8.29
N TYR A 142 -11.29 10.65 8.93
CA TYR A 142 -10.75 10.33 10.26
C TYR A 142 -11.26 11.25 11.38
N LEU A 143 -12.09 12.24 11.07
CA LEU A 143 -12.77 13.09 12.07
C LEU A 143 -13.50 12.28 13.16
N PRO A 144 -14.21 11.17 12.86
CA PRO A 144 -14.88 10.39 13.90
C PRO A 144 -13.94 9.84 14.97
N LEU A 145 -12.65 9.66 14.68
CA LEU A 145 -11.66 9.13 15.63
C LEU A 145 -11.30 10.13 16.72
N GLN A 146 -11.40 11.42 16.41
CA GLN A 146 -11.19 12.49 17.39
C GLN A 146 -12.19 12.40 18.54
N THR A 147 -13.37 11.81 18.32
CA THR A 147 -14.39 11.59 19.36
C THR A 147 -13.98 10.53 20.40
N ILE A 148 -12.98 9.69 20.09
CA ILE A 148 -12.49 8.63 20.98
C ILE A 148 -11.37 9.16 21.85
N SER A 149 -10.34 9.71 21.21
CA SER A 149 -9.15 10.22 21.87
C SER A 149 -8.28 10.99 20.89
N LEU A 150 -8.13 12.30 21.12
CA LEU A 150 -7.29 13.17 20.29
C LEU A 150 -5.84 12.65 20.17
N ARG A 151 -5.30 12.05 21.25
CA ARG A 151 -3.94 11.48 21.28
C ARG A 151 -3.73 10.33 20.28
N TYR A 152 -4.78 9.56 19.99
CA TYR A 152 -4.69 8.39 19.11
C TYR A 152 -5.09 8.71 17.66
N SER A 153 -5.64 9.91 17.41
CA SER A 153 -5.85 10.45 16.06
C SER A 153 -4.53 10.70 15.31
N ILE A 154 -3.38 10.63 15.98
CA ILE A 154 -2.05 10.76 15.36
C ILE A 154 -1.75 9.57 14.42
N PHE A 155 -2.29 8.38 14.71
CA PHE A 155 -2.08 7.18 13.88
C PHE A 155 -2.41 7.41 12.39
N PRO A 156 -3.65 7.73 12.01
CA PRO A 156 -3.98 7.96 10.61
C PRO A 156 -3.24 9.16 10.03
N VAL A 157 -3.04 10.23 10.80
CA VAL A 157 -2.34 11.45 10.33
C VAL A 157 -0.91 11.14 9.88
N ALA A 158 -0.14 10.38 10.68
CA ALA A 158 1.23 10.05 10.34
C ALA A 158 1.33 9.23 9.05
N TYR A 159 0.39 8.31 8.81
CA TYR A 159 0.32 7.54 7.57
C TYR A 159 -0.05 8.38 6.36
N ILE A 160 -1.07 9.24 6.46
CA ILE A 160 -1.46 10.16 5.37
C ILE A 160 -0.29 11.06 4.98
N LEU A 161 0.42 11.61 5.98
CA LEU A 161 1.56 12.48 5.75
C LEU A 161 2.74 11.72 5.14
N PHE A 162 3.01 10.49 5.60
CA PHE A 162 4.05 9.67 4.98
C PHE A 162 3.73 9.38 3.52
N TYR A 163 2.49 9.00 3.20
CA TYR A 163 2.13 8.67 1.83
C TYR A 163 1.99 9.90 0.93
N SER A 164 1.74 11.08 1.49
CA SER A 164 1.64 12.32 0.72
C SER A 164 3.00 12.87 0.26
N ILE A 165 4.12 12.43 0.85
CA ILE A 165 5.46 12.82 0.36
C ILE A 165 5.78 12.19 -1.00
N PHE A 166 5.11 11.09 -1.35
CA PHE A 166 5.33 10.43 -2.63
C PHE A 166 4.59 11.21 -3.74
N PRO A 167 5.29 11.59 -4.82
CA PRO A 167 4.75 12.28 -5.98
C PRO A 167 3.90 11.38 -6.87
N ASP A 168 4.00 10.08 -6.66
CA ASP A 168 3.27 9.09 -7.42
C ASP A 168 1.83 8.94 -6.90
N ASN A 169 0.89 9.12 -7.83
CA ASN A 169 -0.54 9.15 -7.58
C ASN A 169 -1.06 7.82 -7.02
N SER A 170 -0.36 6.70 -7.26
CA SER A 170 -0.72 5.37 -6.75
C SER A 170 -0.54 5.25 -5.23
N PHE A 171 0.32 6.05 -4.61
CA PHE A 171 0.43 6.13 -3.15
C PHE A 171 -0.65 7.00 -2.53
N ARG A 172 -1.43 7.72 -3.34
CA ARG A 172 -2.58 8.52 -2.90
C ARG A 172 -3.90 7.79 -3.11
N ASP A 173 -3.83 6.54 -3.55
CA ASP A 173 -4.99 5.67 -3.64
C ASP A 173 -5.57 5.48 -2.23
N PRO A 174 -6.77 6.01 -1.96
CA PRO A 174 -7.42 5.89 -0.66
C PRO A 174 -7.51 4.43 -0.19
N TRP A 175 -7.63 3.48 -1.12
CA TRP A 175 -7.67 2.03 -0.85
C TRP A 175 -6.47 1.52 -0.05
N ARG A 176 -5.25 2.00 -0.35
CA ARG A 176 -4.03 1.59 0.35
C ARG A 176 -3.97 2.09 1.79
N HIS A 177 -4.69 3.18 2.09
CA HIS A 177 -4.70 3.82 3.41
C HIS A 177 -5.79 3.27 4.31
N TYR A 178 -6.95 2.91 3.75
CA TYR A 178 -8.11 2.46 4.52
C TYR A 178 -7.88 1.17 5.32
N VAL A 179 -6.96 0.31 4.91
CA VAL A 179 -6.68 -0.99 5.53
C VAL A 179 -6.14 -0.85 6.95
N LEU A 180 -5.04 -0.10 7.05
CA LEU A 180 -4.39 0.23 8.32
C LEU A 180 -5.37 0.92 9.25
N ILE A 181 -6.27 1.72 8.68
CA ILE A 181 -7.21 2.55 9.41
C ILE A 181 -8.38 1.73 9.89
N ILE A 182 -9.06 0.97 9.04
CA ILE A 182 -10.18 0.13 9.48
C ILE A 182 -9.68 -0.88 10.52
N GLY A 183 -8.52 -1.50 10.32
CA GLY A 183 -7.92 -2.36 11.33
C GLY A 183 -7.65 -1.66 12.67
N THR A 184 -6.98 -0.50 12.61
CA THR A 184 -6.60 0.24 13.82
C THR A 184 -7.82 0.82 14.54
N VAL A 185 -8.73 1.48 13.81
CA VAL A 185 -9.97 2.12 14.30
C VAL A 185 -10.94 1.10 14.85
N SER A 186 -11.03 -0.07 14.22
CA SER A 186 -11.99 -1.07 14.66
C SER A 186 -11.46 -1.95 15.80
N LEU A 187 -10.15 -1.99 16.05
CA LEU A 187 -9.59 -2.68 17.22
C LEU A 187 -9.30 -1.75 18.42
N PHE A 188 -8.94 -0.48 18.19
CA PHE A 188 -8.63 0.49 19.25
C PHE A 188 -9.72 0.56 20.36
N PRO A 189 -11.00 0.73 20.00
CA PRO A 189 -12.10 0.82 20.97
C PRO A 189 -12.37 -0.49 21.71
N ILE A 190 -12.18 -1.64 21.04
CA ILE A 190 -12.33 -2.98 21.65
C ILE A 190 -11.25 -3.18 22.72
N ILE A 191 -10.03 -2.75 22.44
CA ILE A 191 -8.85 -3.00 23.28
C ILE A 191 -8.78 -2.06 24.48
N ILE A 192 -9.28 -0.83 24.33
CA ILE A 192 -9.37 0.17 25.41
C ILE A 192 -10.59 -0.08 26.32
N ALA A 193 -11.46 -1.05 25.99
CA ALA A 193 -12.57 -1.55 26.81
C ALA A 193 -13.60 -0.49 27.24
N ASP A 194 -13.83 0.55 26.44
CA ASP A 194 -14.91 1.52 26.68
C ASP A 194 -16.06 1.28 25.68
N ILE A 195 -16.99 0.40 26.07
CA ILE A 195 -18.16 0.00 25.29
C ILE A 195 -18.99 1.21 24.84
N SER A 196 -19.01 2.29 25.63
CA SER A 196 -19.76 3.50 25.29
C SER A 196 -19.16 4.22 24.07
N ARG A 197 -17.83 4.21 23.92
CA ARG A 197 -17.12 4.76 22.76
C ARG A 197 -17.26 3.87 21.54
N ILE A 198 -17.27 2.55 21.70
CA ILE A 198 -17.50 1.57 20.61
C ILE A 198 -18.86 1.83 19.93
N LYS A 199 -19.91 2.06 20.72
CA LYS A 199 -21.26 2.34 20.19
C LYS A 199 -21.29 3.59 19.32
N LYS A 200 -20.60 4.66 19.72
CA LYS A 200 -20.53 5.92 18.95
C LYS A 200 -19.83 5.79 17.60
N LEU A 201 -18.94 4.80 17.46
CA LEU A 201 -18.19 4.55 16.22
C LEU A 201 -18.86 3.54 15.30
N THR A 202 -19.87 2.82 15.77
CA THR A 202 -20.49 1.74 14.99
C THR A 202 -21.05 2.28 13.69
N ILE A 203 -21.75 3.43 13.74
CA ILE A 203 -22.33 4.06 12.54
C ILE A 203 -21.25 4.65 11.62
N PRO A 204 -20.30 5.49 12.08
CA PRO A 204 -19.22 5.99 11.22
C PRO A 204 -18.37 4.89 10.58
N VAL A 205 -17.97 3.86 11.36
CA VAL A 205 -17.19 2.73 10.84
C VAL A 205 -18.00 1.94 9.82
N PHE A 206 -19.29 1.71 10.06
CA PHE A 206 -20.18 1.07 9.08
C PHE A 206 -20.26 1.88 7.78
N LEU A 207 -20.43 3.20 7.86
CA LEU A 207 -20.49 4.05 6.66
C LEU A 207 -19.16 4.05 5.89
N ILE A 208 -18.02 4.11 6.58
CA ILE A 208 -16.69 3.97 5.97
C ILE A 208 -16.56 2.60 5.30
N MET A 209 -17.04 1.53 5.95
CA MET A 209 -17.03 0.19 5.39
C MET A 209 -17.91 0.05 4.15
N VAL A 210 -19.11 0.65 4.15
CA VAL A 210 -20.01 0.65 2.98
C VAL A 210 -19.36 1.42 1.82
N TYR A 211 -18.80 2.59 2.09
CA TYR A 211 -18.06 3.37 1.09
C TYR A 211 -16.87 2.56 0.54
N ALA A 212 -16.08 1.96 1.43
CA ALA A 212 -14.96 1.12 1.05
C ALA A 212 -15.41 -0.10 0.23
N TYR A 213 -16.53 -0.74 0.59
CA TYR A 213 -17.11 -1.89 -0.12
C TYR A 213 -17.42 -1.55 -1.58
N PHE A 214 -18.05 -0.40 -1.86
CA PHE A 214 -18.33 0.02 -3.23
C PHE A 214 -17.06 0.30 -4.05
N GLN A 215 -15.98 0.73 -3.41
CA GLN A 215 -14.66 0.82 -4.06
C GLN A 215 -14.02 -0.57 -4.27
N TRP A 216 -14.44 -1.57 -3.50
CA TRP A 216 -13.85 -2.91 -3.40
C TRP A 216 -14.42 -3.94 -4.37
N VAL A 217 -15.74 -3.92 -4.59
CA VAL A 217 -16.47 -4.89 -5.43
C VAL A 217 -15.79 -5.13 -6.79
N PRO A 218 -15.37 -4.08 -7.54
CA PRO A 218 -14.71 -4.29 -8.83
C PRO A 218 -13.39 -5.07 -8.75
N ILE A 219 -12.64 -4.96 -7.64
CA ILE A 219 -11.35 -5.63 -7.43
C ILE A 219 -11.55 -7.11 -7.04
N ALA A 220 -12.54 -7.39 -6.19
CA ALA A 220 -12.89 -8.74 -5.75
C ALA A 220 -13.39 -9.60 -6.93
N GLU A 221 -14.30 -9.03 -7.72
CA GLU A 221 -14.85 -9.68 -8.92
C GLU A 221 -13.75 -9.96 -9.95
N PHE A 222 -12.72 -9.12 -9.98
CA PHE A 222 -11.61 -9.26 -10.90
C PHE A 222 -10.70 -10.46 -10.59
N GLN A 223 -10.42 -10.72 -9.31
CA GLN A 223 -9.61 -11.87 -8.90
C GLN A 223 -10.32 -13.22 -9.15
N ASN A 224 -11.65 -13.25 -9.06
CA ASN A 224 -12.46 -14.45 -9.29
C ASN A 224 -12.61 -14.87 -10.75
N ARG A 225 -12.46 -13.96 -11.72
CA ARG A 225 -12.63 -14.26 -13.15
C ARG A 225 -11.45 -15.02 -13.80
N ARG A 226 -10.39 -15.34 -13.05
CA ARG A 226 -9.04 -15.57 -13.60
C ARG A 226 -8.46 -16.99 -13.55
N SER A 227 -9.11 -18.03 -13.00
CA SER A 227 -8.46 -19.36 -12.88
C SER A 227 -7.95 -19.93 -14.23
N ASP A 228 -8.77 -19.85 -15.28
CA ASP A 228 -8.42 -20.35 -16.62
C ASP A 228 -7.53 -19.36 -17.40
N GLU A 229 -7.60 -18.08 -17.05
CA GLU A 229 -6.82 -17.02 -17.67
C GLU A 229 -5.39 -16.98 -17.12
N ILE A 230 -5.19 -17.35 -15.86
CA ILE A 230 -3.87 -17.44 -15.22
C ILE A 230 -2.94 -18.36 -16.00
N HIS A 231 -3.44 -19.47 -16.58
CA HIS A 231 -2.61 -20.35 -17.39
C HIS A 231 -2.15 -19.69 -18.70
N LYS A 232 -3.02 -18.95 -19.38
CA LYS A 232 -2.70 -18.21 -20.62
C LYS A 232 -1.80 -16.99 -20.35
N VAL A 233 -2.02 -16.31 -19.23
CA VAL A 233 -1.14 -15.23 -18.77
C VAL A 233 0.23 -15.78 -18.37
N ARG A 234 0.29 -16.93 -17.69
CA ARG A 234 1.56 -17.60 -17.37
C ARG A 234 2.32 -18.01 -18.62
N SER A 235 1.64 -18.52 -19.66
CA SER A 235 2.31 -18.84 -20.92
C SER A 235 2.85 -17.59 -21.62
N LEU A 236 2.12 -16.47 -21.58
CA LEU A 236 2.60 -15.17 -22.08
C LEU A 236 3.79 -14.64 -21.29
N ILE A 237 3.80 -14.79 -19.97
CA ILE A 237 4.93 -14.37 -19.14
C ILE A 237 6.16 -15.25 -19.39
N SER A 238 5.93 -16.55 -19.62
CA SER A 238 6.99 -17.51 -19.93
C SER A 238 7.64 -17.26 -21.29
N SER A 239 6.94 -16.61 -22.23
CA SER A 239 7.53 -16.25 -23.53
C SER A 239 8.47 -15.05 -23.46
N ILE A 240 8.45 -14.29 -22.37
CA ILE A 240 9.39 -13.19 -22.14
C ILE A 240 10.72 -13.80 -21.64
N PRO A 241 11.88 -13.57 -22.30
CA PRO A 241 13.15 -14.12 -21.84
C PRO A 241 13.62 -13.56 -20.49
N THR A 242 14.31 -14.36 -19.67
CA THR A 242 14.81 -13.96 -18.32
C THR A 242 15.80 -12.79 -18.35
N ASN A 243 16.55 -12.62 -19.44
CA ASN A 243 17.53 -11.56 -19.60
C ASN A 243 16.94 -10.21 -20.07
N LYS A 244 15.61 -10.11 -20.22
CA LYS A 244 14.94 -8.93 -20.79
C LYS A 244 14.27 -8.08 -19.71
N SER A 245 14.17 -6.78 -19.97
CA SER A 245 13.50 -5.82 -19.09
C SER A 245 12.00 -5.76 -19.35
N VAL A 246 11.20 -5.65 -18.30
CA VAL A 246 9.73 -5.75 -18.38
C VAL A 246 9.04 -4.68 -17.55
N VAL A 247 8.05 -4.00 -18.13
CA VAL A 247 7.03 -3.32 -17.31
C VAL A 247 5.80 -4.21 -17.24
N ALA A 248 5.44 -4.64 -16.03
CA ALA A 248 4.33 -5.54 -15.80
C ALA A 248 3.33 -4.94 -14.82
N HIS A 249 2.06 -5.33 -14.93
CA HIS A 249 1.06 -4.91 -13.98
C HIS A 249 1.26 -5.60 -12.62
N GLY A 250 0.83 -4.97 -11.52
CA GLY A 250 0.93 -5.49 -10.14
C GLY A 250 0.67 -7.00 -9.99
N PRO A 251 -0.45 -7.54 -10.49
CA PRO A 251 -0.75 -8.98 -10.41
C PRO A 251 0.25 -9.89 -11.13
N PHE A 252 1.01 -9.37 -12.09
CA PHE A 252 1.99 -10.10 -12.88
C PHE A 252 3.41 -9.97 -12.35
N MET A 253 3.67 -9.03 -11.42
CA MET A 253 5.01 -8.71 -10.91
C MET A 253 5.73 -9.93 -10.34
N ALA A 254 5.05 -10.76 -9.56
CA ALA A 254 5.63 -11.97 -8.98
C ALA A 254 6.09 -12.97 -10.06
N PHE A 255 5.38 -13.04 -11.18
CA PHE A 255 5.67 -13.97 -12.27
C PHE A 255 6.79 -13.46 -13.18
N VAL A 256 7.04 -12.14 -13.23
CA VAL A 256 8.16 -11.55 -13.97
C VAL A 256 9.39 -11.28 -13.10
N ALA A 257 9.39 -11.69 -11.82
CA ALA A 257 10.45 -11.42 -10.85
C ALA A 257 11.87 -11.86 -11.29
N GLY A 258 11.98 -12.84 -12.18
CA GLY A 258 13.26 -13.32 -12.74
C GLY A 258 13.71 -12.60 -14.02
N ARG A 259 13.42 -11.31 -14.16
CA ARG A 259 13.76 -10.48 -15.33
C ARG A 259 14.81 -9.43 -14.94
N THR A 260 15.62 -8.97 -15.89
CA THR A 260 16.81 -8.11 -15.60
C THR A 260 16.44 -6.76 -14.99
N LEU A 261 15.37 -6.16 -15.47
CA LEU A 261 14.79 -4.94 -14.93
C LEU A 261 13.27 -5.07 -14.92
N ILE A 262 12.64 -4.73 -13.81
CA ILE A 262 11.19 -4.85 -13.66
C ILE A 262 10.64 -3.55 -13.09
N ALA A 263 9.65 -2.99 -13.77
CA ALA A 263 8.83 -1.91 -13.24
C ALA A 263 7.37 -2.33 -13.15
N ASN A 264 6.70 -1.87 -12.09
CA ASN A 264 5.25 -1.95 -12.02
C ASN A 264 4.65 -0.76 -12.78
N TRP A 265 3.70 -1.04 -13.67
CA TRP A 265 2.96 -0.02 -14.43
C TRP A 265 2.39 1.09 -13.54
N ILE A 266 2.00 0.76 -12.31
CA ILE A 266 1.43 1.72 -11.38
C ILE A 266 2.40 2.85 -11.01
N TYR A 267 3.71 2.61 -11.18
CA TYR A 267 4.76 3.58 -10.88
C TYR A 267 5.25 4.39 -12.09
N ARG A 268 4.59 4.27 -13.25
CA ARG A 268 4.82 5.07 -14.46
C ARG A 268 6.30 5.32 -14.76
N PRO A 269 7.04 4.30 -15.25
CA PRO A 269 8.42 4.52 -15.69
C PRO A 269 8.46 5.71 -16.66
N LYS A 270 9.30 6.71 -16.35
CA LYS A 270 9.42 7.94 -17.15
C LYS A 270 9.94 7.67 -18.58
N THR A 271 10.43 6.47 -18.82
CA THR A 271 11.14 6.05 -20.02
C THR A 271 10.72 4.63 -20.42
N TRP A 272 9.53 4.50 -21.01
CA TRP A 272 9.03 3.22 -21.57
C TRP A 272 10.02 2.54 -22.53
N SER A 273 10.83 3.35 -23.22
CA SER A 273 11.85 2.90 -24.17
C SER A 273 13.00 2.09 -23.54
N GLU A 274 13.20 2.16 -22.22
CA GLU A 274 14.21 1.37 -21.50
C GLU A 274 13.80 -0.10 -21.30
N TYR A 275 12.52 -0.41 -21.56
CA TYR A 275 11.96 -1.73 -21.34
C TYR A 275 11.82 -2.49 -22.65
N ASP A 276 12.20 -3.77 -22.63
CA ASP A 276 12.10 -4.67 -23.78
C ASP A 276 10.67 -5.15 -24.00
N TYR A 277 9.91 -5.35 -22.92
CA TYR A 277 8.53 -5.83 -22.96
C TYR A 277 7.60 -5.01 -22.06
N LEU A 278 6.34 -4.92 -22.49
CA LEU A 278 5.25 -4.39 -21.70
C LEU A 278 4.15 -5.42 -21.60
N LEU A 279 3.81 -5.80 -20.36
CA LEU A 279 2.68 -6.68 -20.08
C LEU A 279 1.61 -5.88 -19.35
N PHE A 280 0.52 -5.61 -20.06
CA PHE A 280 -0.57 -4.78 -19.58
C PHE A 280 -1.88 -5.56 -19.51
N ASP A 281 -2.74 -5.25 -18.55
CA ASP A 281 -4.10 -5.77 -18.50
C ASP A 281 -5.12 -4.65 -18.27
N ARG A 282 -5.92 -4.37 -19.30
CA ARG A 282 -6.99 -3.35 -19.32
C ARG A 282 -8.07 -3.61 -18.28
N SER A 283 -8.28 -4.87 -17.90
CA SER A 283 -9.38 -5.27 -17.03
C SER A 283 -9.11 -5.09 -15.54
N PHE A 284 -7.85 -4.94 -15.15
CA PHE A 284 -7.50 -4.64 -13.75
C PHE A 284 -7.65 -3.13 -13.43
N LEU A 285 -7.87 -2.25 -14.41
CA LEU A 285 -8.05 -0.83 -14.13
C LEU A 285 -9.40 -0.59 -13.43
N PRO A 286 -9.41 -0.24 -12.13
CA PRO A 286 -10.66 0.02 -11.42
C PRO A 286 -11.33 1.23 -12.04
N GLU A 287 -12.66 1.21 -12.13
CA GLU A 287 -13.41 2.28 -12.80
C GLU A 287 -13.25 3.64 -12.12
N TRP A 288 -12.97 3.62 -10.82
CA TRP A 288 -12.73 4.78 -9.99
C TRP A 288 -11.30 5.33 -10.08
N TRP A 289 -10.37 4.65 -10.77
CA TRP A 289 -9.02 5.17 -10.92
C TRP A 289 -9.02 6.36 -11.90
N GLN A 290 -8.82 7.57 -11.36
CA GLN A 290 -8.88 8.84 -12.10
C GLN A 290 -7.99 8.89 -13.35
N GLU A 291 -6.97 8.05 -13.44
CA GLU A 291 -6.03 8.03 -14.56
C GLU A 291 -6.25 6.88 -15.55
N ARG A 292 -7.33 6.11 -15.37
CA ARG A 292 -7.71 4.97 -16.22
C ARG A 292 -7.75 5.35 -17.71
N GLU A 293 -8.40 6.45 -18.04
CA GLU A 293 -8.52 6.90 -19.44
C GLU A 293 -7.17 7.28 -20.05
N ASN A 294 -6.35 8.03 -19.31
CA ASN A 294 -5.03 8.44 -19.79
C ASN A 294 -4.11 7.22 -19.98
N LEU A 295 -4.22 6.23 -19.10
CA LEU A 295 -3.47 5.00 -19.21
C LEU A 295 -3.94 4.16 -20.41
N ASN A 296 -5.25 4.01 -20.60
CA ASN A 296 -5.80 3.35 -21.79
C ASN A 296 -5.34 4.04 -23.08
N LYS A 297 -5.42 5.38 -23.15
CA LYS A 297 -4.91 6.16 -24.29
C LYS A 297 -3.41 5.94 -24.52
N THR A 298 -2.62 5.81 -23.46
CA THR A 298 -1.18 5.51 -23.55
C THR A 298 -0.94 4.11 -24.10
N ILE A 299 -1.72 3.12 -23.67
CA ILE A 299 -1.61 1.75 -24.20
C ILE A 299 -2.05 1.70 -25.66
N ASP A 300 -3.16 2.37 -26.00
CA ASP A 300 -3.64 2.48 -27.38
C ASP A 300 -2.57 3.13 -28.27
N SER A 301 -1.94 4.22 -27.82
CA SER A 301 -0.87 4.87 -28.60
C SER A 301 0.38 3.99 -28.76
N LEU A 302 0.73 3.21 -27.74
CA LEU A 302 1.84 2.24 -27.83
C LEU A 302 1.51 1.09 -28.78
N THR A 303 0.26 0.60 -28.83
CA THR A 303 -0.12 -0.50 -29.73
C THR A 303 -0.06 -0.15 -31.21
N ILE A 304 -0.16 1.14 -31.56
CA ILE A 304 -0.09 1.64 -32.94
C ILE A 304 1.26 2.31 -33.26
N SER A 305 2.21 2.29 -32.33
CA SER A 305 3.51 2.92 -32.49
C SER A 305 4.47 2.03 -33.26
N ASP A 306 5.24 2.60 -34.20
CA ASP A 306 6.32 1.91 -34.92
C ASP A 306 7.45 1.39 -34.01
N GLN A 307 7.48 1.79 -32.74
CA GLN A 307 8.48 1.35 -31.76
C GLN A 307 8.09 0.06 -31.05
N TRP A 308 6.83 -0.36 -31.11
CA TRP A 308 6.31 -1.48 -30.33
C TRP A 308 5.56 -2.46 -31.23
N ASN A 309 5.86 -3.74 -31.05
CA ASN A 309 5.15 -4.82 -31.72
C ASN A 309 4.21 -5.53 -30.74
N VAL A 310 2.97 -5.78 -31.15
CA VAL A 310 2.01 -6.56 -30.37
C VAL A 310 2.33 -8.05 -30.56
N ILE A 311 2.97 -8.66 -29.57
CA ILE A 311 3.24 -10.12 -29.61
C ILE A 311 1.96 -10.91 -29.40
N SER A 312 1.12 -10.45 -28.47
CA SER A 312 -0.15 -11.12 -28.18
C SER A 312 -1.15 -10.17 -27.55
N SER A 313 -2.41 -10.41 -27.87
CA SER A 313 -3.56 -9.78 -27.22
C SER A 313 -4.54 -10.89 -26.87
N VAL A 314 -4.68 -11.18 -25.58
CA VAL A 314 -5.61 -12.19 -25.07
C VAL A 314 -6.63 -11.47 -24.19
N LYS A 315 -7.84 -11.30 -24.72
CA LYS A 315 -8.92 -10.52 -24.10
C LYS A 315 -8.45 -9.10 -23.76
N SER A 316 -8.28 -8.82 -22.46
CA SER A 316 -7.86 -7.54 -21.89
C SER A 316 -6.35 -7.44 -21.65
N THR A 317 -5.61 -8.55 -21.75
CA THR A 317 -4.16 -8.59 -21.54
C THR A 317 -3.41 -8.43 -22.86
N ILE A 318 -2.45 -7.51 -22.89
CA ILE A 318 -1.64 -7.17 -24.05
C ILE A 318 -0.16 -7.33 -23.69
N LEU A 319 0.58 -8.04 -24.54
CA LEU A 319 2.04 -8.13 -24.50
C LEU A 319 2.63 -7.37 -25.69
N LEU A 320 3.38 -6.31 -25.40
CA LEU A 320 4.14 -5.54 -26.39
C LEU A 320 5.63 -5.85 -26.25
N GLN A 321 6.35 -5.78 -27.37
CA GLN A 321 7.81 -5.87 -27.44
C GLN A 321 8.38 -4.63 -28.12
N ASN A 322 9.38 -4.04 -27.49
CA ASN A 322 10.07 -2.87 -28.01
C ASN A 322 10.98 -3.26 -29.17
N LEU A 323 10.77 -2.71 -30.35
CA LEU A 323 11.53 -3.05 -31.55
C LEU A 323 12.94 -2.45 -31.56
N LYS A 324 13.20 -1.39 -30.77
CA LYS A 324 14.52 -0.73 -30.73
C LYS A 324 15.61 -1.59 -30.09
N ASN A 325 15.25 -2.50 -29.20
CA ASN A 325 16.21 -3.29 -28.42
C ASN A 325 16.45 -4.70 -29.01
N PHE A 326 15.95 -4.94 -30.21
CA PHE A 326 16.05 -6.22 -30.94
C PHE A 326 16.60 -6.08 -32.36
N LYS A 327 16.94 -4.84 -32.77
CA LYS A 327 17.81 -4.56 -33.91
C LYS A 327 19.22 -4.38 -33.39
#